data_AF-A0A3D2SWJ2-F1
#
_entry.id   AF-A0A3D2SWJ2-F1
#
_cell.length_a   1.000
_cell.length_b   1.000
_cell.length_c   1.000
_cell.angle_alpha   90.00
_cell.angle_beta   90.00
_cell.angle_gamma   90.00
#
_symmetry.space_group_name_H-M   'P 1'
#
loop_
_entity.id
_entity.type
_entity.pdbx_description
1 polymer ?
#
loop_
_entity_poly.entity_id
_entity_poly.type
_entity_poly.pdbx_seq_one_letter_code
_entity_poly.pdbx_strand_id
1 'polypeptide(L)'
;MRVSFLGLLCLSLLSVVTLLWSPSSSAQERNFAPPPSLPTLQHVKPESAIEEAIKQPPSLRREALINAALSYGARGGLARRLYEIQQELDGKAAYMDRTYNFNQLLIRGPSGVLIEPPVVSEGQDALIIEDDGQTAAVAELLLNINKNARIVSTGRNWRNYLERTWEEVAPPPDLLLPRNEEERMLWVKNVRKGWDEGYKQGDEVFQADLDRLAAHFEGMVRYRMLLKQ
;
A
#
# COMPACT_ATOMS: atom_id res chain seq x y z
N MET A 1 51.12 56.12 19.01
CA MET A 1 49.70 56.49 18.83
C MET A 1 49.12 55.64 17.72
N ARG A 2 47.84 55.25 17.83
CA ARG A 2 47.20 54.06 17.22
C ARG A 2 47.18 54.01 15.67
N VAL A 3 47.64 52.86 15.18
CA VAL A 3 47.15 51.95 14.11
C VAL A 3 46.12 52.46 13.09
N SER A 4 46.39 52.29 11.78
CA SER A 4 45.61 51.46 10.80
C SER A 4 45.98 51.79 9.35
N PHE A 5 46.26 50.77 8.51
CA PHE A 5 45.57 50.49 7.22
C PHE A 5 46.31 49.43 6.38
N LEU A 6 45.53 48.45 5.87
CA LEU A 6 45.61 47.68 4.60
C LEU A 6 46.98 47.51 3.91
N GLY A 7 47.36 46.34 3.39
CA GLY A 7 46.59 45.22 2.85
C GLY A 7 47.47 44.49 1.81
N LEU A 8 46.92 43.42 1.22
CA LEU A 8 47.48 42.51 0.21
C LEU A 8 48.42 41.39 0.67
N LEU A 9 47.87 40.18 0.73
CA LEU A 9 48.47 38.95 0.19
C LEU A 9 47.31 37.97 -0.07
N CYS A 10 46.94 37.73 -1.32
CA CYS A 10 47.54 36.81 -2.30
C CYS A 10 46.87 35.43 -2.24
N LEU A 11 46.60 34.90 -3.43
CA LEU A 11 45.78 33.74 -3.77
C LEU A 11 46.27 32.44 -3.12
N SER A 12 45.34 31.52 -2.82
CA SER A 12 45.34 30.18 -3.42
C SER A 12 44.13 29.34 -3.02
N LEU A 13 43.66 28.56 -4.00
CA LEU A 13 42.55 27.62 -4.04
C LEU A 13 42.43 26.66 -2.85
N LEU A 14 41.19 26.41 -2.42
CA LEU A 14 40.76 25.09 -1.94
C LEU A 14 39.28 24.87 -2.26
N SER A 15 39.07 24.08 -3.30
CA SER A 15 37.79 23.49 -3.69
C SER A 15 37.34 22.49 -2.62
N VAL A 16 36.47 22.93 -1.71
CA VAL A 16 35.76 22.03 -0.80
C VAL A 16 34.52 21.53 -1.52
N VAL A 17 34.64 20.37 -2.18
CA VAL A 17 33.49 19.57 -2.56
C VAL A 17 32.90 19.02 -1.25
N THR A 18 31.90 19.71 -0.72
CA THR A 18 31.07 19.14 0.35
C THR A 18 30.27 18.00 -0.25
N LEU A 19 30.75 16.78 -0.05
CA LEU A 19 29.94 15.57 -0.13
C LEU A 19 28.70 15.82 0.71
N LEU A 20 27.57 16.07 0.05
CA LEU A 20 26.24 15.98 0.64
C LEU A 20 26.07 14.51 1.01
N TRP A 21 26.53 14.17 2.21
CA TRP A 21 26.17 12.94 2.87
C TRP A 21 24.68 13.05 3.16
N SER A 22 23.86 12.68 2.20
CA SER A 22 22.43 12.50 2.39
C SER A 22 22.29 11.37 3.41
N PRO A 23 21.83 11.63 4.64
CA PRO A 23 21.50 10.53 5.53
C PRO A 23 20.43 9.72 4.81
N SER A 24 20.74 8.44 4.55
CA SER A 24 19.79 7.44 4.09
C SER A 24 18.55 7.61 4.94
N SER A 25 17.42 7.93 4.31
CA SER A 25 16.15 8.18 5.00
C SER A 25 15.84 7.01 5.92
N SER A 26 16.19 7.18 7.19
CA SER A 26 15.95 6.22 8.25
C SER A 26 14.45 6.13 8.40
N ALA A 27 13.94 4.89 8.27
CA ALA A 27 12.58 4.45 8.58
C ALA A 27 11.70 5.58 9.13
N GLN A 28 10.81 6.11 8.28
CA GLN A 28 9.70 6.97 8.68
C GLN A 28 9.12 6.40 9.97
N GLU A 29 9.25 7.11 11.09
CA GLU A 29 8.60 6.72 12.34
C GLU A 29 7.11 6.59 12.04
N ARG A 30 6.63 5.35 11.90
CA ARG A 30 5.22 5.04 11.62
C ARG A 30 4.42 5.23 12.92
N ASN A 31 4.41 6.45 13.46
CA ASN A 31 3.45 6.88 14.47
C ASN A 31 2.11 7.16 13.77
N PHE A 32 1.45 6.11 13.29
CA PHE A 32 0.08 6.23 12.83
C PHE A 32 -0.83 6.01 14.02
N ALA A 33 -1.31 7.12 14.58
CA ALA A 33 -2.43 7.07 15.52
C ALA A 33 -3.57 6.22 14.93
N PRO A 34 -4.33 5.49 15.76
CA PRO A 34 -5.42 4.66 15.28
C PRO A 34 -6.40 5.51 14.45
N PRO A 35 -6.85 5.02 13.28
CA PRO A 35 -7.78 5.74 12.44
C PRO A 35 -9.12 5.98 13.18
N PRO A 36 -9.88 7.01 12.79
CA PRO A 36 -11.12 7.38 13.46
C PRO A 36 -12.13 6.24 13.45
N SER A 37 -12.87 6.09 14.55
CA SER A 37 -13.95 5.10 14.67
C SER A 37 -15.20 5.55 13.91
N LEU A 38 -16.05 4.61 13.50
CA LEU A 38 -17.32 4.92 12.83
C LEU A 38 -18.16 5.99 13.56
N PRO A 39 -18.35 5.94 14.90
CA PRO A 39 -19.07 7.00 15.60
C PRO A 39 -18.44 8.38 15.42
N THR A 40 -17.11 8.47 15.32
CA THR A 40 -16.39 9.72 15.07
C THR A 40 -16.77 10.30 13.71
N LEU A 41 -16.81 9.48 12.65
CA LEU A 41 -17.23 9.94 11.33
C LEU A 41 -18.71 10.34 11.27
N GLN A 42 -19.57 9.60 11.99
CA GLN A 42 -21.02 9.87 12.01
C GLN A 42 -21.37 11.20 12.69
N HIS A 43 -20.61 11.58 13.73
CA HIS A 43 -20.87 12.77 14.55
C HIS A 43 -19.96 13.96 14.22
N VAL A 44 -19.29 13.94 13.06
CA VAL A 44 -18.48 15.07 12.60
C VAL A 44 -19.35 16.34 12.48
N LYS A 45 -18.81 17.46 12.95
CA LYS A 45 -19.46 18.77 12.94
C LYS A 45 -18.66 19.73 12.07
N PRO A 46 -19.33 20.69 11.41
CA PRO A 46 -18.63 21.75 10.70
C PRO A 46 -17.80 22.59 11.68
N GLU A 47 -16.60 22.98 11.26
CA GLU A 47 -15.70 23.83 12.03
C GLU A 47 -16.16 25.29 12.02
N SER A 48 -16.78 25.71 10.93
CA SER A 48 -17.34 27.06 10.75
C SER A 48 -18.85 27.02 10.50
N ALA A 49 -19.58 27.96 11.08
CA ALA A 49 -20.97 28.20 10.71
C ALA A 49 -20.99 28.84 9.31
N ILE A 50 -21.03 28.03 8.25
CA ILE A 50 -21.12 28.55 6.89
C ILE A 50 -22.52 29.15 6.69
N GLU A 51 -22.60 30.48 6.81
CA GLU A 51 -23.78 31.31 6.54
C GLU A 51 -24.10 31.43 5.04
N GLU A 52 -23.18 31.04 4.15
CA GLU A 52 -23.45 30.97 2.72
C GLU A 52 -24.22 29.69 2.37
N ALA A 53 -25.54 29.83 2.40
CA ALA A 53 -26.45 28.97 1.67
C ALA A 53 -26.20 29.14 0.16
N ILE A 54 -25.29 28.34 -0.40
CA ILE A 54 -25.34 28.09 -1.85
C ILE A 54 -26.76 27.60 -2.14
N LYS A 55 -27.51 28.38 -2.91
CA LYS A 55 -28.89 28.09 -3.35
C LYS A 55 -28.90 26.95 -4.36
N GLN A 56 -28.33 25.80 -3.99
CA GLN A 56 -28.47 24.59 -4.78
C GLN A 56 -29.90 24.09 -4.67
N PRO A 57 -30.47 23.52 -5.76
CA PRO A 57 -31.72 22.80 -5.67
C PRO A 57 -31.65 21.76 -4.55
N PRO A 58 -32.73 21.57 -3.74
CA PRO A 58 -32.73 20.62 -2.63
C PRO A 58 -32.29 19.20 -3.01
N SER A 59 -32.61 18.75 -4.23
CA SER A 59 -32.20 17.45 -4.77
C SER A 59 -30.68 17.32 -4.92
N LEU A 60 -30.02 18.34 -5.48
CA LEU A 60 -28.58 18.35 -5.70
C LEU A 60 -27.80 18.40 -4.39
N ARG A 61 -28.31 19.16 -3.39
CA ARG A 61 -27.72 19.14 -2.03
C ARG A 61 -27.82 17.76 -1.39
N ARG A 62 -28.99 17.12 -1.48
CA ARG A 62 -29.21 15.78 -0.91
C ARG A 62 -28.27 14.75 -1.53
N GLU A 63 -28.10 14.78 -2.85
CA GLU A 63 -27.19 13.88 -3.55
C GLU A 63 -25.72 14.14 -3.17
N ALA A 64 -25.29 15.41 -3.14
CA ALA A 64 -23.93 15.78 -2.73
C ALA A 64 -23.62 15.34 -1.29
N LEU A 65 -24.58 15.51 -0.37
CA LEU A 65 -24.48 15.03 1.02
C LEU A 65 -24.32 13.50 1.09
N ILE A 66 -25.13 12.76 0.31
CA ILE A 66 -25.07 11.30 0.26
C ILE A 66 -23.71 10.84 -0.27
N ASN A 67 -23.24 11.43 -1.38
CA ASN A 67 -21.96 11.07 -1.98
C ASN A 67 -20.77 11.38 -1.06
N ALA A 68 -20.81 12.53 -0.37
CA ALA A 68 -19.82 12.89 0.63
C ALA A 68 -19.81 11.92 1.81
N ALA A 69 -20.99 11.56 2.34
CA ALA A 69 -21.13 10.60 3.43
C ALA A 69 -20.61 9.20 3.03
N LEU A 70 -20.96 8.72 1.83
CA LEU A 70 -20.48 7.44 1.30
C LEU A 70 -18.96 7.41 1.16
N SER A 71 -18.38 8.44 0.51
CA SER A 71 -16.93 8.54 0.30
C SER A 71 -16.18 8.64 1.63
N TYR A 72 -16.66 9.48 2.55
CA TYR A 72 -16.05 9.66 3.86
C TYR A 72 -16.11 8.38 4.69
N GLY A 73 -17.27 7.72 4.72
CA GLY A 73 -17.45 6.40 5.33
C GLY A 73 -16.49 5.37 4.75
N ALA A 74 -16.38 5.26 3.42
CA ALA A 74 -15.52 4.29 2.74
C ALA A 74 -14.05 4.48 3.08
N ARG A 75 -13.54 5.71 3.05
CA ARG A 75 -12.16 6.00 3.49
C ARG A 75 -11.94 5.62 4.96
N GLY A 76 -12.91 5.94 5.83
CA GLY A 76 -12.87 5.56 7.25
C GLY A 76 -12.83 4.06 7.47
N GLY A 77 -13.74 3.32 6.83
CA GLY A 77 -13.83 1.86 6.95
C GLY A 77 -12.58 1.16 6.41
N LEU A 78 -12.07 1.60 5.25
CA LEU A 78 -10.83 1.07 4.67
C LEU A 78 -9.63 1.31 5.59
N ALA A 79 -9.42 2.56 6.03
CA ALA A 79 -8.31 2.90 6.92
C ALA A 79 -8.38 2.08 8.21
N ARG A 80 -9.58 1.95 8.79
CA ARG A 80 -9.79 1.15 9.99
C ARG A 80 -9.46 -0.32 9.77
N ARG A 81 -9.93 -0.91 8.67
CA ARG A 81 -9.67 -2.32 8.39
C ARG A 81 -8.19 -2.59 8.14
N LEU A 82 -7.50 -1.73 7.38
CA LEU A 82 -6.05 -1.84 7.18
C LEU A 82 -5.27 -1.76 8.49
N TYR A 83 -5.67 -0.87 9.41
CA TYR A 83 -5.09 -0.80 10.74
C TYR A 83 -5.29 -2.12 11.51
N GLU A 84 -6.50 -2.67 11.55
CA GLU A 84 -6.79 -3.91 12.26
C GLU A 84 -6.00 -5.10 11.68
N ILE A 85 -5.89 -5.19 10.35
CA ILE A 85 -5.06 -6.20 9.67
C ILE A 85 -3.58 -6.05 10.07
N GLN A 86 -3.05 -4.83 10.13
CA GLN A 86 -1.67 -4.61 10.58
C GLN A 86 -1.47 -5.11 12.01
N GLN A 87 -2.40 -4.83 12.93
CA GLN A 87 -2.32 -5.33 14.30
C GLN A 87 -2.34 -6.87 14.36
N GLU A 88 -3.16 -7.51 13.52
CA GLU A 88 -3.18 -8.98 13.40
C GLU A 88 -1.88 -9.54 12.83
N LEU A 89 -1.27 -8.87 11.84
CA LEU A 89 0.00 -9.25 11.23
C LEU A 89 1.16 -9.11 12.22
N ASP A 90 1.17 -8.06 13.03
CA ASP A 90 2.19 -7.86 14.07
C ASP A 90 2.18 -9.01 15.08
N GLY A 91 0.98 -9.46 15.49
CA GLY A 91 0.83 -10.64 16.34
C GLY A 91 1.28 -11.96 15.70
N LYS A 92 1.34 -12.02 14.37
CA LYS A 92 1.75 -13.21 13.58
C LYS A 92 3.14 -13.07 12.95
N ALA A 93 3.86 -11.98 13.22
CA ALA A 93 5.07 -11.62 12.48
C ALA A 93 6.13 -12.73 12.50
N ALA A 94 6.42 -13.31 13.66
CA ALA A 94 7.41 -14.39 13.79
C ALA A 94 7.00 -15.67 13.04
N TYR A 95 5.69 -15.97 12.97
CA TYR A 95 5.20 -17.08 12.16
C TYR A 95 5.41 -16.80 10.67
N MET A 96 5.08 -15.59 10.21
CA MET A 96 5.27 -15.18 8.82
C MET A 96 6.75 -15.17 8.41
N ASP A 97 7.64 -14.73 9.30
CA ASP A 97 9.10 -14.74 9.08
C ASP A 97 9.65 -16.16 8.86
N ARG A 98 9.09 -17.14 9.56
CA ARG A 98 9.47 -18.56 9.39
C ARG A 98 8.84 -19.17 8.13
N THR A 99 7.57 -18.90 7.87
CA THR A 99 6.81 -19.50 6.77
C THR A 99 7.27 -18.97 5.40
N TYR A 100 7.41 -17.66 5.27
CA TYR A 100 7.78 -17.00 4.01
C TYR A 100 9.25 -16.58 3.99
N ASN A 101 10.15 -17.53 4.24
CA ASN A 101 11.59 -17.26 4.30
C ASN A 101 12.24 -17.29 2.90
N PHE A 102 12.10 -16.18 2.16
CA PHE A 102 12.69 -16.04 0.82
C PHE A 102 14.21 -16.15 0.79
N ASN A 103 14.91 -15.85 1.88
CA ASN A 103 16.37 -15.93 1.92
C ASN A 103 16.88 -17.36 1.72
N GLN A 104 16.10 -18.38 2.12
CA GLN A 104 16.45 -19.78 1.91
C GLN A 104 16.32 -20.22 0.45
N LEU A 105 15.60 -19.46 -0.38
CA LEU A 105 15.37 -19.77 -1.78
C LEU A 105 16.41 -19.13 -2.71
N LEU A 106 17.21 -18.19 -2.21
CA LEU A 106 18.24 -17.53 -2.99
C LEU A 106 19.31 -18.51 -3.48
N ILE A 107 19.79 -18.26 -4.69
CA ILE A 107 20.83 -19.04 -5.34
C ILE A 107 22.14 -18.26 -5.21
N ARG A 108 23.20 -18.92 -4.76
CA ARG A 108 24.54 -18.34 -4.71
C ARG A 108 25.19 -18.49 -6.09
N GLY A 109 25.38 -17.36 -6.75
CA GLY A 109 26.10 -17.27 -8.02
C GLY A 109 27.61 -17.14 -7.81
N PRO A 110 28.37 -17.08 -8.92
CA PRO A 110 29.80 -16.80 -8.90
C PRO A 110 30.11 -15.50 -8.14
N SER A 111 31.28 -15.44 -7.50
CA SER A 111 31.75 -14.26 -6.75
C SER A 111 30.84 -13.82 -5.60
N GLY A 112 29.99 -14.72 -5.08
CA GLY A 112 29.14 -14.46 -3.91
C GLY A 112 27.87 -13.67 -4.20
N VAL A 113 27.54 -13.45 -5.48
CA VAL A 113 26.30 -12.77 -5.89
C VAL A 113 25.09 -13.61 -5.47
N LEU A 114 24.04 -12.96 -4.93
CA LEU A 114 22.77 -13.62 -4.64
C LEU A 114 21.80 -13.41 -5.79
N ILE A 115 21.20 -14.51 -6.24
CA ILE A 115 20.21 -14.52 -7.32
C ILE A 115 18.87 -14.94 -6.71
N GLU A 116 17.87 -14.09 -6.87
CA GLU A 116 16.49 -14.45 -6.60
C GLU A 116 15.99 -15.34 -7.75
N PRO A 117 15.44 -16.53 -7.45
CA PRO A 117 14.94 -17.43 -8.47
C PRO A 117 13.73 -16.83 -9.20
N PRO A 118 13.45 -17.28 -10.43
CA PRO A 118 12.22 -16.94 -11.12
C PRO A 118 11.00 -17.50 -10.38
N VAL A 119 9.85 -16.89 -10.62
CA VAL A 119 8.56 -17.40 -10.13
C VAL A 119 7.93 -18.26 -11.21
N VAL A 120 7.77 -19.56 -10.94
CA VAL A 120 7.17 -20.51 -11.86
C VAL A 120 5.73 -20.82 -11.45
N SER A 121 4.75 -20.55 -12.31
CA SER A 121 3.40 -21.08 -12.16
C SER A 121 3.25 -22.42 -12.85
N GLU A 122 2.25 -23.17 -12.40
CA GLU A 122 1.91 -24.51 -12.88
C GLU A 122 0.43 -24.54 -13.25
N GLY A 123 0.11 -25.07 -14.41
CA GLY A 123 -1.23 -25.50 -14.79
C GLY A 123 -1.22 -27.00 -15.07
N GLN A 124 -2.25 -27.70 -14.62
CA GLN A 124 -2.47 -29.13 -14.90
C GLN A 124 -3.59 -29.27 -15.92
N ASP A 125 -3.52 -30.31 -16.76
CA ASP A 125 -4.50 -30.61 -17.82
C ASP A 125 -4.81 -29.37 -18.69
N ALA A 126 -3.76 -28.66 -19.10
CA ALA A 126 -3.88 -27.42 -19.84
C ALA A 126 -4.28 -27.69 -21.28
N LEU A 127 -5.40 -27.09 -21.70
CA LEU A 127 -5.76 -26.96 -23.11
C LEU A 127 -5.17 -25.66 -23.65
N ILE A 128 -4.25 -25.79 -24.60
CA ILE A 128 -3.63 -24.67 -25.31
C ILE A 128 -4.30 -24.61 -26.67
N ILE A 129 -4.93 -23.48 -26.98
CA ILE A 129 -5.51 -23.21 -28.31
C ILE A 129 -4.61 -22.15 -28.94
N GLU A 130 -4.05 -22.47 -30.10
CA GLU A 130 -3.21 -21.51 -30.85
C GLU A 130 -4.06 -20.34 -31.37
N ASP A 131 -3.43 -19.20 -31.65
CA ASP A 131 -4.12 -17.96 -32.04
C ASP A 131 -5.00 -18.08 -33.28
N ASP A 132 -4.73 -19.06 -34.16
CA ASP A 132 -5.52 -19.34 -35.35
C ASP A 132 -6.83 -20.10 -35.05
N GLY A 133 -7.00 -20.62 -33.84
CA GLY A 133 -8.16 -21.40 -33.39
C GLY A 133 -8.33 -22.75 -34.12
N GLN A 134 -7.36 -23.15 -34.94
CA GLN A 134 -7.42 -24.39 -35.74
C GLN A 134 -6.60 -25.52 -35.13
N THR A 135 -5.68 -25.17 -34.23
CA THR A 135 -4.84 -26.14 -33.54
C THR A 135 -4.99 -26.02 -32.04
N ALA A 136 -5.09 -27.17 -31.38
CA ALA A 136 -5.14 -27.27 -29.94
C ALA A 136 -4.20 -28.38 -29.47
N ALA A 137 -3.48 -28.10 -28.38
CA ALA A 137 -2.64 -29.05 -27.70
C ALA A 137 -3.16 -29.26 -26.28
N VAL A 138 -3.07 -30.50 -25.80
CA VAL A 138 -3.34 -30.83 -24.40
C VAL A 138 -2.01 -31.16 -23.74
N ALA A 139 -1.72 -30.50 -22.63
CA ALA A 139 -0.54 -30.76 -21.83
C ALA A 139 -0.96 -31.18 -20.42
N GLU A 140 -0.45 -32.32 -19.94
CA GLU A 140 -0.66 -32.75 -18.55
C GLU A 140 -0.06 -31.74 -17.55
N LEU A 141 1.06 -31.11 -17.92
CA LEU A 141 1.76 -30.14 -17.11
C LEU A 141 2.23 -28.94 -17.95
N LEU A 142 1.80 -27.74 -17.58
CA LEU A 142 2.24 -26.47 -18.15
C LEU A 142 2.98 -25.65 -17.09
N LEU A 143 4.26 -25.39 -17.32
CA LEU A 143 5.09 -24.53 -16.46
C LEU A 143 5.34 -23.20 -17.16
N ASN A 144 5.06 -22.09 -16.47
CA ASN A 144 5.31 -20.75 -16.99
C ASN A 144 6.16 -19.91 -16.02
N ILE A 145 7.13 -19.16 -16.56
CA ILE A 145 7.94 -18.22 -15.78
C ILE A 145 7.24 -16.86 -15.78
N ASN A 146 6.55 -16.56 -14.67
CA ASN A 146 5.76 -15.33 -14.53
C ASN A 146 6.62 -14.14 -14.13
N LYS A 147 7.76 -14.40 -13.48
CA LYS A 147 8.79 -13.40 -13.18
C LYS A 147 10.17 -14.00 -13.38
N ASN A 148 11.01 -13.28 -14.11
CA ASN A 148 12.40 -13.66 -14.35
C ASN A 148 13.26 -13.58 -13.09
N ALA A 149 14.36 -14.34 -13.10
CA ALA A 149 15.39 -14.25 -12.09
C ALA A 149 16.02 -12.86 -12.05
N ARG A 150 16.47 -12.42 -10.86
CA ARG A 150 17.14 -11.12 -10.68
C ARG A 150 18.26 -11.20 -9.66
N ILE A 151 19.32 -10.43 -9.87
CA ILE A 151 20.39 -10.26 -8.88
C ILE A 151 19.88 -9.36 -7.76
N VAL A 152 20.09 -9.77 -6.51
CA VAL A 152 19.63 -9.06 -5.32
C VAL A 152 20.71 -9.01 -4.24
N SER A 153 20.60 -8.06 -3.32
CA SER A 153 21.43 -8.02 -2.10
C SER A 153 20.80 -8.76 -0.92
N THR A 154 19.48 -8.94 -0.93
CA THR A 154 18.71 -9.66 0.10
C THR A 154 17.46 -10.27 -0.52
N GLY A 155 16.91 -11.31 0.10
CA GLY A 155 15.63 -11.89 -0.27
C GLY A 155 14.48 -10.92 0.00
N ARG A 156 13.33 -11.17 -0.62
CA ARG A 156 12.10 -10.44 -0.34
C ARG A 156 11.67 -10.64 1.12
N ASN A 157 10.89 -9.69 1.62
CA ASN A 157 10.23 -9.80 2.91
C ASN A 157 8.71 -9.85 2.67
N TRP A 158 7.99 -10.71 3.39
CA TRP A 158 6.52 -10.77 3.32
C TRP A 158 5.88 -9.42 3.70
N ARG A 159 6.57 -8.60 4.51
CA ARG A 159 6.13 -7.24 4.86
C ARG A 159 5.98 -6.35 3.64
N ASN A 160 6.81 -6.54 2.61
CA ASN A 160 6.70 -5.78 1.37
C ASN A 160 5.44 -6.12 0.56
N TYR A 161 4.74 -7.20 0.92
CA TYR A 161 3.47 -7.60 0.31
C TYR A 161 2.29 -7.16 1.17
N LEU A 162 2.35 -7.43 2.47
CA LEU A 162 1.17 -7.37 3.35
C LEU A 162 1.10 -6.10 4.20
N GLU A 163 2.24 -5.47 4.51
CA GLU A 163 2.19 -4.24 5.28
C GLU A 163 1.70 -3.08 4.40
N ARG A 164 0.68 -2.40 4.88
CA ARG A 164 0.10 -1.24 4.21
C ARG A 164 0.02 -0.07 5.14
N THR A 165 0.20 1.10 4.58
CA THR A 165 -0.14 2.37 5.22
C THR A 165 -1.57 2.74 4.86
N TRP A 166 -2.24 3.44 5.76
CA TRP A 166 -3.51 4.11 5.48
C TRP A 166 -3.31 5.62 5.51
N GLU A 167 -4.13 6.32 4.75
CA GLU A 167 -4.12 7.78 4.72
C GLU A 167 -4.94 8.35 5.88
N GLU A 168 -4.67 9.61 6.22
CA GLU A 168 -5.49 10.36 7.16
C GLU A 168 -6.90 10.55 6.58
N VAL A 169 -7.91 10.24 7.40
CA VAL A 169 -9.32 10.34 6.99
C VAL A 169 -9.84 11.74 7.29
N ALA A 170 -9.47 12.70 6.46
CA ALA A 170 -9.92 14.08 6.59
C ALA A 170 -11.44 14.20 6.34
N PRO A 171 -12.15 15.06 7.10
CA PRO A 171 -13.57 15.32 6.86
C PRO A 171 -13.77 16.01 5.51
N PRO A 172 -14.94 15.82 4.87
CA PRO A 172 -15.26 16.59 3.68
C PRO A 172 -15.49 18.08 4.04
N PRO A 173 -15.50 18.98 3.06
CA PRO A 173 -15.78 20.39 3.29
C PRO A 173 -17.09 20.61 4.07
N ASP A 174 -17.08 21.56 5.00
CA ASP A 174 -18.22 21.91 5.87
C ASP A 174 -19.55 22.08 5.12
N LEU A 175 -19.52 22.56 3.87
CA LEU A 175 -20.71 22.71 3.01
C LEU A 175 -21.45 21.37 2.76
N LEU A 176 -20.70 20.27 2.72
CA LEU A 176 -21.17 18.91 2.51
C LEU A 176 -21.51 18.20 3.83
N LEU A 177 -21.37 18.87 4.97
CA LEU A 177 -21.80 18.34 6.25
C LEU A 177 -23.28 18.63 6.52
N PRO A 178 -23.95 17.80 7.34
CA PRO A 178 -25.36 17.97 7.64
C PRO A 178 -25.64 19.23 8.47
N ARG A 179 -26.66 20.00 8.07
CA ARG A 179 -27.07 21.26 8.70
C ARG A 179 -28.28 21.12 9.62
N ASN A 180 -29.09 20.09 9.42
CA ASN A 180 -30.30 19.82 10.19
C ASN A 180 -30.42 18.34 10.54
N GLU A 181 -31.44 17.99 11.32
CA GLU A 181 -31.65 16.63 11.79
C GLU A 181 -31.99 15.64 10.66
N GLU A 182 -32.73 16.06 9.63
CA GLU A 182 -33.05 15.20 8.49
C GLU A 182 -31.77 14.80 7.73
N GLU A 183 -30.92 15.78 7.44
CA GLU A 183 -29.62 15.56 6.82
C GLU A 183 -28.71 14.72 7.71
N ARG A 184 -28.79 14.88 9.03
CA ARG A 184 -28.00 14.10 9.99
C ARG A 184 -28.37 12.62 9.94
N MET A 185 -29.66 12.30 9.88
CA MET A 185 -30.12 10.92 9.71
C MET A 185 -29.62 10.31 8.39
N LEU A 186 -29.69 11.07 7.28
CA LEU A 186 -29.16 10.62 5.99
C LEU A 186 -27.65 10.41 6.02
N TRP A 187 -26.92 11.30 6.68
CA TRP A 187 -25.47 11.20 6.83
C TRP A 187 -25.06 9.96 7.60
N VAL A 188 -25.61 9.74 8.80
CA VAL A 188 -25.28 8.58 9.65
C VAL A 188 -25.49 7.27 8.88
N LYS A 189 -26.62 7.17 8.15
CA LYS A 189 -26.95 6.02 7.31
C LYS A 189 -25.94 5.78 6.19
N ASN A 190 -25.58 6.83 5.45
CA ASN A 190 -24.69 6.70 4.29
C ASN A 190 -23.21 6.59 4.69
N VAL A 191 -22.78 7.20 5.79
CA VAL A 191 -21.45 6.96 6.38
C VAL A 191 -21.31 5.49 6.80
N ARG A 192 -22.34 4.92 7.44
CA ARG A 192 -22.36 3.49 7.79
C ARG A 192 -22.22 2.62 6.55
N LYS A 193 -23.01 2.87 5.50
CA LYS A 193 -22.95 2.14 4.24
C LYS A 193 -21.57 2.24 3.59
N GLY A 194 -21.03 3.46 3.48
CA GLY A 194 -19.69 3.68 2.94
C GLY A 194 -18.63 2.92 3.74
N TRP A 195 -18.71 2.97 5.07
CA TRP A 195 -17.79 2.24 5.94
C TRP A 195 -17.79 0.74 5.66
N ASP A 196 -18.96 0.12 5.56
CA ASP A 196 -19.06 -1.33 5.33
C ASP A 196 -18.40 -1.71 3.99
N GLU A 197 -18.59 -0.91 2.94
CA GLU A 197 -17.90 -1.09 1.65
C GLU A 197 -16.38 -0.90 1.78
N GLY A 198 -15.93 0.13 2.51
CA GLY A 198 -14.50 0.36 2.75
C GLY A 198 -13.84 -0.78 3.54
N TYR A 199 -14.55 -1.34 4.51
CA TYR A 199 -14.10 -2.49 5.29
C TYR A 199 -13.94 -3.73 4.39
N LYS A 200 -14.96 -4.01 3.57
CA LYS A 200 -14.92 -5.09 2.58
C LYS A 200 -13.77 -4.90 1.58
N GLN A 201 -13.56 -3.68 1.10
CA GLN A 201 -12.43 -3.35 0.23
C GLN A 201 -11.09 -3.65 0.90
N GLY A 202 -10.95 -3.36 2.20
CA GLY A 202 -9.76 -3.70 2.98
C GLY A 202 -9.47 -5.20 2.99
N ASP A 203 -10.49 -6.02 3.18
CA ASP A 203 -10.38 -7.49 3.12
C ASP A 203 -9.99 -7.99 1.73
N GLU A 204 -10.65 -7.48 0.68
CA GLU A 204 -10.36 -7.85 -0.72
C GLU A 204 -8.91 -7.52 -1.11
N VAL A 205 -8.43 -6.34 -0.73
CA VAL A 205 -7.04 -5.91 -0.96
C VAL A 205 -6.07 -6.84 -0.24
N PHE A 206 -6.31 -7.13 1.04
CA PHE A 206 -5.43 -8.01 1.81
C PHE A 206 -5.38 -9.42 1.23
N GLN A 207 -6.53 -9.98 0.83
CA GLN A 207 -6.57 -11.29 0.21
C GLN A 207 -5.76 -11.33 -1.09
N ALA A 208 -5.92 -10.33 -1.96
CA ALA A 208 -5.16 -10.23 -3.20
C ALA A 208 -3.64 -10.12 -2.99
N ASP A 209 -3.21 -9.43 -1.93
CA ASP A 209 -1.79 -9.35 -1.57
C ASP A 209 -1.25 -10.65 -0.97
N LEU A 210 -2.06 -11.34 -0.18
CA LEU A 210 -1.74 -12.66 0.37
C LEU A 210 -1.60 -13.72 -0.72
N ASP A 211 -2.53 -13.74 -1.68
CA ASP A 211 -2.47 -14.64 -2.84
C ASP A 211 -1.21 -14.37 -3.67
N ARG A 212 -0.86 -13.10 -3.86
CA ARG A 212 0.37 -12.70 -4.55
C ARG A 212 1.63 -13.12 -3.79
N LEU A 213 1.62 -13.02 -2.46
CA LEU A 213 2.73 -13.47 -1.61
C LEU A 213 2.90 -14.99 -1.75
N ALA A 214 1.81 -15.75 -1.59
CA ALA A 214 1.81 -17.21 -1.71
C ALA A 214 2.30 -17.67 -3.09
N ALA A 215 1.70 -17.15 -4.16
CA ALA A 215 2.06 -17.51 -5.53
C ALA A 215 3.54 -17.24 -5.85
N HIS A 216 4.09 -16.11 -5.40
CA HIS A 216 5.51 -15.83 -5.59
C HIS A 216 6.41 -16.77 -4.79
N PHE A 217 6.09 -17.02 -3.52
CA PHE A 217 6.89 -17.91 -2.68
C PHE A 217 6.88 -19.34 -3.21
N GLU A 218 5.69 -19.88 -3.48
CA GLU A 218 5.51 -21.23 -4.03
C GLU A 218 6.15 -21.37 -5.40
N GLY A 219 6.03 -20.37 -6.28
CA GLY A 219 6.66 -20.42 -7.58
C GLY A 219 8.19 -20.43 -7.52
N MET A 220 8.79 -19.76 -6.53
CA MET A 220 10.23 -19.84 -6.27
C MET A 220 10.64 -21.19 -5.67
N VAL A 221 9.83 -21.76 -4.77
CA VAL A 221 10.03 -23.12 -4.23
C VAL A 221 9.98 -24.14 -5.37
N ARG A 222 8.97 -24.05 -6.23
CA ARG A 222 8.80 -24.91 -7.41
C ARG A 222 10.03 -24.87 -8.30
N TYR A 223 10.53 -23.68 -8.62
CA TYR A 223 11.78 -23.56 -9.39
C TYR A 223 12.96 -24.28 -8.73
N ARG A 224 13.12 -24.14 -7.41
CA ARG A 224 14.19 -24.82 -6.66
C ARG A 224 14.05 -26.34 -6.65
N MET A 225 12.82 -26.86 -6.70
CA MET A 225 12.56 -28.30 -6.84
C MET A 225 12.90 -28.81 -8.24
N LEU A 226 12.48 -28.08 -9.28
CA LEU A 226 12.77 -28.42 -10.68
C LEU A 226 14.26 -28.42 -10.98
N LEU A 227 15.04 -27.50 -10.40
CA LEU A 227 16.50 -27.47 -10.56
C LEU A 227 17.24 -28.69 -9.96
N LYS A 228 16.60 -29.47 -9.09
CA LYS A 228 17.22 -30.63 -8.43
C LYS A 228 16.93 -31.95 -9.14
N GLN A 229 16.04 -31.94 -10.13
CA GLN A 229 15.73 -33.10 -10.97
C GLN A 229 16.79 -33.26 -12.04
#